data_AF-A0A7S3EX10-F1
#
_entry.id   AF-A0A7S3EX10-F1
#
_cell.length_a   1.000
_cell.length_b   1.000
_cell.length_c   1.000
_cell.angle_alpha   90.00
_cell.angle_beta   90.00
_cell.angle_gamma   90.00
#
_symmetry.space_group_name_H-M   'P 1'
#
loop_
_entity.id
_entity.type
_entity.pdbx_description
1 polymer ?
#
loop_
_entity_poly.entity_id
_entity_poly.type
_entity_poly.pdbx_seq_one_letter_code
_entity_poly.pdbx_strand_id
1 'polypeptide(L)'
;IVCSGCLCANLPFALPQLRCSACEQLIKNNAHYYADKDVSRRVKLCNGCFSDLEAGGSLPNLDLEGTHAEEFEKTTWRATEEEDYDHFVQCEGDCRRWYHYVCARFPDLSQLTSWRDRGLEQESFICDTCRSELPPYSPVLQSCARLLRLQTRKAKELPRCHLSASVEVFMATVLKAGGVQAKDVVVRVVSDKEFSFPVMAAMKERYGDQYPDEFPYNSKVLLAFQTIRGRDVCFFAMYVQEYGPTCPPPNTNRTYISYLDSVPYLMTEPAGQRTPVYHAIINGYLRHACTQGFEHAHIWVAPPQSGDEYIFHARPPHPRHQNKAMSMSKLRAWYEQLLQHGRENQIVLGTTDIHAAVEHLTSVRDFPLFYGDFFPEEMARILAAQGSSQASHSKPADSRGGADSRGADNRGPPPMVRESSKAVVQKMQRRAREVRRRFLVAKLNTGLGDLAGIEADEDPTPRPKRDEAGSQQSNPLIDARLHFLQSCITRHWQFDELRRAHYTTMMILAEIGGQPA
;
A
#
# COMPACT_ATOMS: atom_id res chain seq x y z
N ILE A 1 -37.35 4.79 -9.92
CA ILE A 1 -36.59 4.94 -11.19
C ILE A 1 -35.95 3.59 -11.50
N VAL A 2 -35.83 3.18 -12.76
CA VAL A 2 -35.12 1.93 -13.14
C VAL A 2 -33.98 2.28 -14.08
N CYS A 3 -32.80 1.74 -13.81
CA CYS A 3 -31.63 1.97 -14.65
C CYS A 3 -31.79 1.27 -16.00
N SER A 4 -31.65 2.02 -17.09
CA SER A 4 -31.73 1.50 -18.46
C SER A 4 -30.47 0.73 -18.89
N GLY A 5 -29.41 0.76 -18.08
CA GLY A 5 -28.18 -0.02 -18.31
C GLY A 5 -28.22 -1.42 -17.70
N CYS A 6 -28.67 -1.56 -16.45
CA CYS A 6 -28.68 -2.84 -15.73
C CYS A 6 -30.07 -3.35 -15.36
N LEU A 7 -31.13 -2.59 -15.66
CA LEU A 7 -32.53 -2.92 -15.37
C LEU A 7 -32.86 -3.10 -13.88
N CYS A 8 -31.99 -2.64 -12.99
CA CYS A 8 -32.22 -2.64 -11.54
C CYS A 8 -32.77 -1.28 -11.09
N ALA A 9 -33.67 -1.30 -10.09
CA ALA A 9 -34.17 -0.09 -9.43
C ALA A 9 -33.18 0.47 -8.40
N ASN A 10 -32.52 -0.43 -7.66
CA ASN A 10 -31.48 -0.11 -6.71
C ASN A 10 -30.24 -0.93 -7.07
N LEU A 11 -29.07 -0.31 -6.98
CA LEU A 11 -27.79 -0.97 -7.15
C LEU A 11 -26.98 -0.81 -5.85
N PRO A 12 -27.08 -1.76 -4.91
CA PRO A 12 -26.44 -1.64 -3.60
C PRO A 12 -24.92 -1.65 -3.74
N PHE A 13 -24.25 -0.75 -3.02
CA PHE A 13 -22.81 -0.82 -2.82
C PHE A 13 -22.46 -1.98 -1.88
N ALA A 14 -21.21 -2.46 -1.93
CA ALA A 14 -20.74 -3.40 -0.92
C ALA A 14 -20.92 -2.81 0.49
N LEU A 15 -21.40 -3.64 1.42
CA LEU A 15 -21.67 -3.23 2.78
C LEU A 15 -20.43 -2.63 3.45
N PRO A 16 -20.58 -1.55 4.23
CA PRO A 16 -19.45 -0.90 4.87
C PRO A 16 -18.71 -1.84 5.83
N GLN A 17 -17.40 -1.64 5.94
CA GLN A 17 -16.57 -2.29 6.95
C GLN A 17 -16.36 -1.33 8.12
N LEU A 18 -16.47 -1.85 9.35
CA LEU A 18 -16.17 -1.09 10.56
C LEU A 18 -14.81 -1.50 11.11
N ARG A 19 -13.92 -0.55 11.38
CA ARG A 19 -12.60 -0.80 12.00
C ARG A 19 -12.46 -0.05 13.31
N CYS A 20 -11.69 -0.62 14.21
CA CYS A 20 -11.28 0.04 15.44
C CYS A 20 -10.37 1.23 15.11
N SER A 21 -10.66 2.41 15.64
CA SER A 21 -9.83 3.61 15.50
C SER A 21 -8.44 3.47 16.14
N ALA A 22 -8.27 2.58 17.12
CA ALA A 22 -6.99 2.37 17.81
C ALA A 22 -6.11 1.32 17.11
N CYS A 23 -6.61 0.07 17.03
CA CYS A 23 -5.84 -1.07 16.53
C CYS A 23 -6.13 -1.44 15.07
N GLU A 24 -7.00 -0.69 14.39
CA GLU A 24 -7.41 -0.88 12.99
C GLU A 24 -8.05 -2.24 12.65
N GLN A 25 -8.25 -3.10 13.65
CA GLN A 25 -8.88 -4.40 13.46
C GLN A 25 -10.33 -4.25 13.02
N LEU A 26 -10.73 -5.13 12.09
CA LEU A 26 -12.10 -5.22 11.61
C LEU A 26 -13.06 -5.66 12.72
N ILE A 27 -14.07 -4.83 12.98
CA ILE A 27 -15.21 -5.16 13.82
C ILE A 27 -16.21 -5.92 12.96
N LYS A 28 -16.46 -7.19 13.31
CA LYS A 28 -17.33 -8.08 12.55
C LYS A 28 -18.78 -7.58 12.58
N ASN A 29 -19.53 -7.86 11.51
CA ASN A 29 -20.97 -7.62 11.50
C ASN A 29 -21.64 -8.34 12.69
N ASN A 30 -22.60 -7.69 13.32
CA ASN A 30 -23.28 -8.07 14.57
C ASN A 30 -22.37 -8.14 15.81
N ALA A 31 -21.11 -7.70 15.75
CA ALA A 31 -20.27 -7.60 16.93
C ALA A 31 -20.54 -6.29 17.69
N HIS A 32 -20.37 -6.34 19.01
CA HIS A 32 -20.38 -5.12 19.83
C HIS A 32 -19.08 -4.33 19.65
N TYR A 33 -19.22 -3.02 19.68
CA TYR A 33 -18.13 -2.05 19.70
C TYR A 33 -18.51 -0.85 20.56
N TYR A 34 -17.55 0.04 20.80
CA TYR A 34 -17.74 1.22 21.63
C TYR A 34 -17.57 2.47 20.77
N ALA A 35 -18.62 3.26 20.65
CA ALA A 35 -18.62 4.51 19.90
C ALA A 35 -18.49 5.68 20.86
N ASP A 36 -17.69 6.67 20.51
CA ASP A 36 -17.63 7.93 21.25
C ASP A 36 -19.01 8.61 21.20
N LYS A 37 -19.51 9.05 22.37
CA LYS A 37 -20.74 9.82 22.49
C LYS A 37 -20.60 11.20 21.85
N ASP A 38 -19.38 11.73 21.79
CA ASP A 38 -19.07 12.96 21.07
C ASP A 38 -18.85 12.65 19.58
N VAL A 39 -19.87 12.98 18.78
CA VAL A 39 -19.88 12.78 17.32
C VAL A 39 -18.74 13.54 16.61
N SER A 40 -18.11 14.52 17.28
CA SER A 40 -16.99 15.28 16.71
C SER A 40 -15.72 14.44 16.53
N ARG A 41 -15.39 13.54 17.47
CA ARG A 41 -14.15 12.73 17.41
C ARG A 41 -14.32 11.48 16.55
N ARG A 42 -15.55 10.98 16.41
CA ARG A 42 -15.91 9.78 15.62
C ARG A 42 -15.06 8.54 15.95
N VAL A 43 -14.57 8.44 17.17
CA VAL A 43 -13.73 7.32 17.60
C VAL A 43 -14.59 6.08 17.83
N LYS A 44 -14.14 4.94 17.31
CA LYS A 44 -14.81 3.65 17.44
C LYS A 44 -13.82 2.61 17.94
N LEU A 45 -14.04 2.04 19.11
CA LEU A 45 -13.14 1.07 19.72
C LEU A 45 -13.73 -0.35 19.64
N CYS A 46 -12.89 -1.33 19.31
CA CYS A 46 -13.26 -2.73 19.50
C CYS A 46 -13.29 -3.08 20.99
N ASN A 47 -13.88 -4.22 21.35
CA ASN A 47 -13.94 -4.65 22.75
C ASN A 47 -12.55 -4.70 23.42
N GLY A 48 -11.52 -5.18 22.71
CA GLY A 48 -10.16 -5.26 23.26
C GLY A 48 -9.58 -3.89 23.61
N CYS A 49 -9.61 -2.96 22.65
CA CYS A 49 -9.11 -1.60 22.87
C CYS A 49 -9.92 -0.83 23.92
N PHE A 50 -11.24 -1.04 23.98
CA PHE A 50 -12.04 -0.45 25.03
C PHE A 50 -11.66 -0.99 26.42
N SER A 51 -11.43 -2.30 26.55
CA SER A 51 -10.97 -2.89 27.81
C SER A 51 -9.57 -2.41 28.21
N ASP A 52 -8.68 -2.20 27.25
CA ASP A 52 -7.36 -1.60 27.52
C ASP A 52 -7.49 -0.16 28.03
N LEU A 53 -8.40 0.63 27.44
CA LEU A 53 -8.74 1.98 27.90
C LEU A 53 -9.32 1.97 29.32
N GLU A 54 -10.27 1.08 29.63
CA GLU A 54 -10.84 0.91 30.97
C GLU A 54 -9.78 0.54 32.01
N ALA A 55 -8.76 -0.23 31.61
CA ALA A 55 -7.64 -0.60 32.45
C ALA A 55 -6.59 0.54 32.64
N GLY A 56 -6.82 1.72 32.07
CA GLY A 56 -5.89 2.84 32.08
C GLY A 56 -4.67 2.65 31.17
N GLY A 57 -4.76 1.74 30.20
CA GLY A 57 -3.74 1.51 29.18
C GLY A 57 -3.77 2.58 28.09
N SER A 58 -2.64 2.74 27.40
CA SER A 58 -2.59 3.59 26.20
C SER A 58 -3.17 2.86 24.99
N LEU A 59 -3.91 3.59 24.17
CA LEU A 59 -4.43 3.08 22.90
C LEU A 59 -3.41 3.30 21.78
N PRO A 60 -3.14 2.31 20.92
CA PRO A 60 -2.32 2.52 19.74
C PRO A 60 -2.94 3.58 18.81
N ASN A 61 -2.08 4.39 18.16
CA ASN A 61 -2.45 5.31 17.06
C ASN A 61 -3.53 6.36 17.36
N LEU A 62 -3.86 6.59 18.64
CA LEU A 62 -4.84 7.56 19.08
C LEU A 62 -4.24 8.38 20.22
N ASP A 63 -4.10 9.68 19.99
CA ASP A 63 -3.76 10.62 21.05
C ASP A 63 -5.04 11.12 21.69
N LEU A 64 -5.45 10.42 22.74
CA LEU A 64 -6.71 10.64 23.46
C LEU A 64 -6.43 11.15 24.87
N GLU A 65 -5.52 12.12 25.01
CA GLU A 65 -5.30 12.80 26.29
C GLU A 65 -6.64 13.27 26.88
N GLY A 66 -6.95 12.79 28.09
CA GLY A 66 -8.18 13.14 28.81
C GLY A 66 -9.45 12.43 28.36
N THR A 67 -9.38 11.43 27.47
CA THR A 67 -10.57 10.63 27.11
C THR A 67 -10.75 9.45 28.07
N HIS A 68 -11.93 9.32 28.64
CA HIS A 68 -12.28 8.26 29.59
C HIS A 68 -13.29 7.26 29.00
N ALA A 69 -13.29 6.02 29.51
CA ALA A 69 -14.19 4.96 29.05
C ALA A 69 -15.69 5.34 29.15
N GLU A 70 -16.04 6.21 30.10
CA GLU A 70 -17.40 6.73 30.33
C GLU A 70 -17.93 7.58 29.17
N GLU A 71 -17.05 8.13 28.33
CA GLU A 71 -17.40 8.91 27.14
C GLU A 71 -17.86 8.02 25.98
N PHE A 72 -17.71 6.69 26.08
CA PHE A 72 -18.15 5.77 25.04
C PHE A 72 -19.48 5.11 25.39
N GLU A 73 -20.23 4.76 24.36
CA GLU A 73 -21.42 3.91 24.43
C GLU A 73 -21.22 2.59 23.70
N LYS A 74 -21.75 1.52 24.28
CA LYS A 74 -21.69 0.19 23.68
C LYS A 74 -22.80 0.03 22.66
N THR A 75 -22.41 -0.17 21.40
CA THR A 75 -23.32 -0.29 20.25
C THR A 75 -23.05 -1.61 19.52
N THR A 76 -23.99 -2.06 18.69
CA THR A 76 -23.84 -3.26 17.86
C THR A 76 -23.64 -2.85 16.41
N TRP A 77 -22.56 -3.32 15.79
CA TRP A 77 -22.32 -3.03 14.38
C TRP A 77 -23.29 -3.83 13.51
N ARG A 78 -24.06 -3.15 12.67
CA ARG A 78 -25.00 -3.77 11.73
C ARG A 78 -24.81 -3.16 10.35
N ALA A 79 -23.96 -3.78 9.55
CA ALA A 79 -23.58 -3.27 8.23
C ALA A 79 -24.78 -3.01 7.29
N THR A 80 -25.86 -3.79 7.45
CA THR A 80 -27.09 -3.65 6.66
C THR A 80 -27.92 -2.40 7.01
N GLU A 81 -27.72 -1.82 8.20
CA GLU A 81 -28.39 -0.56 8.59
C GLU A 81 -27.71 0.66 7.96
N GLU A 82 -26.50 0.48 7.43
CA GLU A 82 -25.67 1.49 6.75
C GLU A 82 -25.50 1.14 5.26
N GLU A 83 -26.47 0.40 4.69
CA GLU A 83 -26.47 0.07 3.27
C GLU A 83 -26.76 1.31 2.43
N ASP A 84 -25.94 1.53 1.40
CA ASP A 84 -26.08 2.64 0.46
C ASP A 84 -26.20 2.13 -0.99
N TYR A 85 -26.76 2.97 -1.86
CA TYR A 85 -27.12 2.62 -3.23
C TYR A 85 -26.51 3.58 -4.25
N ASP A 86 -26.19 3.06 -5.43
CA ASP A 86 -25.68 3.88 -6.52
C ASP A 86 -26.68 4.95 -6.96
N HIS A 87 -26.15 6.13 -7.30
CA HIS A 87 -26.93 7.28 -7.69
C HIS A 87 -27.40 7.18 -9.14
N PHE A 88 -28.32 8.06 -9.54
CA PHE A 88 -28.91 8.08 -10.87
C PHE A 88 -28.59 9.36 -11.63
N VAL A 89 -28.28 9.23 -12.91
CA VAL A 89 -28.20 10.33 -13.87
C VAL A 89 -29.23 10.11 -14.99
N GLN A 90 -29.89 11.18 -15.43
CA GLN A 90 -30.80 11.13 -16.58
C GLN A 90 -30.05 11.52 -17.85
N CYS A 91 -30.26 10.76 -18.93
CA CYS A 91 -29.79 11.16 -20.25
C CYS A 91 -30.52 12.44 -20.71
N GLU A 92 -29.77 13.45 -21.11
CA GLU A 92 -30.28 14.71 -21.64
C GLU A 92 -30.52 14.69 -23.16
N GLY A 93 -30.17 13.58 -23.82
CA GLY A 93 -30.58 13.31 -25.20
C GLY A 93 -32.04 12.87 -25.30
N ASP A 94 -32.46 12.51 -26.51
CA ASP A 94 -33.87 12.25 -26.83
C ASP A 94 -34.51 11.12 -26.02
N CYS A 95 -33.73 10.12 -25.58
CA CYS A 95 -34.29 8.98 -24.86
C CYS A 95 -34.78 9.31 -23.44
N ARG A 96 -34.26 10.37 -22.80
CA ARG A 96 -34.59 10.79 -21.40
C ARG A 96 -34.53 9.65 -20.36
N ARG A 97 -33.78 8.58 -20.66
CA ARG A 97 -33.65 7.38 -19.83
C ARG A 97 -32.73 7.63 -18.63
N TRP A 98 -33.00 6.94 -17.54
CA TRP A 98 -32.21 7.00 -16.31
C TRP A 98 -31.17 5.88 -16.25
N TYR A 99 -30.00 6.18 -15.71
CA TYR A 99 -28.90 5.23 -15.56
C TYR A 99 -28.25 5.40 -14.19
N HIS A 100 -27.84 4.30 -13.56
CA HIS A 100 -26.97 4.37 -12.40
C HIS A 100 -25.63 4.99 -12.77
N TYR A 101 -24.97 5.72 -11.87
CA TYR A 101 -23.67 6.36 -12.12
C TYR A 101 -22.63 5.34 -12.60
N VAL A 102 -22.51 4.17 -11.95
CA VAL A 102 -21.59 3.10 -12.38
C VAL A 102 -21.95 2.58 -13.77
N CYS A 103 -23.25 2.44 -14.08
CA CYS A 103 -23.71 1.95 -15.39
C CYS A 103 -23.44 2.95 -16.51
N ALA A 104 -23.69 4.24 -16.24
CA ALA A 104 -23.41 5.36 -17.15
C ALA A 104 -21.92 5.70 -17.22
N ARG A 105 -21.13 5.27 -16.23
CA ARG A 105 -19.81 5.83 -15.90
C ARG A 105 -19.88 7.34 -15.68
N PHE A 106 -20.95 7.81 -15.07
CA PHE A 106 -21.09 9.21 -14.73
C PHE A 106 -20.28 9.50 -13.46
N PRO A 107 -19.23 10.34 -13.52
CA PRO A 107 -18.40 10.62 -12.36
C PRO A 107 -19.25 11.37 -11.33
N ASP A 108 -19.30 10.84 -10.12
CA ASP A 108 -19.83 11.61 -9.00
C ASP A 108 -18.93 12.82 -8.76
N LEU A 109 -19.41 14.00 -9.16
CA LEU A 109 -18.64 15.24 -9.09
C LEU A 109 -18.26 15.57 -7.64
N SER A 110 -19.09 15.22 -6.67
CA SER A 110 -18.80 15.47 -5.25
C SER A 110 -17.54 14.75 -4.76
N GLN A 111 -17.11 13.70 -5.47
CA GLN A 111 -15.98 12.86 -5.12
C GLN A 111 -14.66 13.29 -5.77
N LEU A 112 -14.66 14.30 -6.65
CA LEU A 112 -13.46 14.76 -7.36
C LEU A 112 -12.86 16.01 -6.71
N THR A 113 -11.54 16.11 -6.58
CA THR A 113 -10.92 17.28 -5.91
C THR A 113 -10.93 18.57 -6.75
N SER A 114 -11.11 18.49 -8.08
CA SER A 114 -11.00 19.64 -9.02
C SER A 114 -12.10 19.70 -10.08
N TRP A 115 -13.31 19.21 -9.80
CA TRP A 115 -14.37 19.14 -10.82
C TRP A 115 -14.89 20.51 -11.29
N ARG A 116 -14.90 21.53 -10.40
CA ARG A 116 -15.32 22.90 -10.73
C ARG A 116 -14.38 23.54 -11.74
N ASP A 117 -13.07 23.39 -11.52
CA ASP A 117 -12.02 23.91 -12.41
C ASP A 117 -12.08 23.26 -13.80
N ARG A 118 -12.67 22.07 -13.90
CA ARG A 118 -12.86 21.33 -15.15
C ARG A 118 -14.18 21.65 -15.87
N GLY A 119 -15.03 22.50 -15.29
CA GLY A 119 -16.32 22.88 -15.86
C GLY A 119 -17.29 21.71 -16.05
N LEU A 120 -17.19 20.67 -15.21
CA LEU A 120 -17.98 19.44 -15.37
C LEU A 120 -19.45 19.60 -14.93
N GLU A 121 -19.79 20.57 -14.09
CA GLU A 121 -21.18 20.85 -13.71
C GLU A 121 -22.03 21.40 -14.85
N GLN A 122 -21.40 21.98 -15.88
CA GLN A 122 -22.10 22.47 -17.07
C GLN A 122 -22.26 21.41 -18.16
N GLU A 123 -21.72 20.20 -17.96
CA GLU A 123 -21.74 19.15 -18.99
C GLU A 123 -22.99 18.29 -18.89
N SER A 124 -23.64 18.08 -20.03
CA SER A 124 -24.80 17.21 -20.14
C SER A 124 -24.39 15.74 -20.15
N PHE A 125 -25.14 14.87 -19.46
CA PHE A 125 -24.97 13.44 -19.66
C PHE A 125 -25.77 12.95 -20.87
N ILE A 126 -25.10 12.45 -21.89
CA ILE A 126 -25.73 11.81 -23.06
C ILE A 126 -25.31 10.35 -23.10
N CYS A 127 -26.26 9.41 -23.08
CA CYS A 127 -25.96 7.98 -23.05
C CYS A 127 -25.34 7.48 -24.36
N ASP A 128 -24.61 6.35 -24.30
CA ASP A 128 -23.91 5.76 -25.44
C ASP A 128 -24.83 5.59 -26.68
N THR A 129 -26.09 5.16 -26.48
CA THR A 129 -27.09 4.99 -27.55
C THR A 129 -27.42 6.31 -28.24
N CYS A 130 -27.86 7.32 -27.47
CA CYS A 130 -28.17 8.64 -28.04
C CYS A 130 -26.94 9.23 -28.74
N ARG A 131 -25.74 9.12 -28.14
CA ARG A 131 -24.52 9.63 -28.77
C ARG A 131 -24.20 8.95 -30.10
N SER A 132 -24.42 7.64 -30.20
CA SER A 132 -24.17 6.90 -31.45
C SER A 132 -25.12 7.27 -32.59
N GLU A 133 -26.28 7.84 -32.27
CA GLU A 133 -27.28 8.31 -33.23
C GLU A 133 -27.06 9.79 -33.63
N LEU A 134 -26.22 10.52 -32.90
CA LEU A 134 -25.92 11.92 -33.19
C LEU A 134 -24.94 12.07 -34.38
N PRO A 135 -25.14 13.08 -35.24
CA PRO A 135 -24.15 13.45 -36.25
C PRO A 135 -22.80 13.87 -35.62
N PRO A 136 -21.65 13.66 -36.30
CA PRO A 136 -20.31 13.93 -35.77
C PRO A 136 -20.03 15.36 -35.28
N TYR A 137 -20.88 16.33 -35.65
CA TYR A 137 -20.75 17.75 -35.29
C TYR A 137 -21.99 18.31 -34.58
N SER A 138 -22.83 17.45 -33.99
CA SER A 138 -23.99 17.91 -33.22
C SER A 138 -23.54 18.81 -32.05
N PRO A 139 -24.20 19.98 -31.83
CA PRO A 139 -23.95 20.81 -30.64
C PRO A 139 -24.10 20.04 -29.32
N VAL A 140 -24.94 19.01 -29.29
CA VAL A 140 -25.13 18.11 -28.13
C VAL A 140 -23.87 17.29 -27.81
N LEU A 141 -23.02 17.01 -28.79
CA LEU A 141 -21.72 16.36 -28.53
C LEU A 141 -20.73 17.32 -27.88
N GLN A 142 -20.85 18.64 -28.14
CA GLN A 142 -20.01 19.65 -27.50
C GLN A 142 -20.40 19.84 -26.03
N SER A 143 -21.69 19.72 -25.69
CA SER A 143 -22.16 19.85 -24.30
C SER A 143 -21.80 18.67 -23.40
N CYS A 144 -21.27 17.56 -23.94
CA CYS A 144 -20.81 16.41 -23.17
C CYS A 144 -19.34 16.05 -23.41
N ALA A 145 -18.59 16.91 -24.10
CA ALA A 145 -17.24 16.62 -24.55
C ALA A 145 -16.25 16.41 -23.39
N ARG A 146 -16.31 17.23 -22.34
CA ARG A 146 -15.37 17.10 -21.19
C ARG A 146 -15.72 15.89 -20.35
N LEU A 147 -17.01 15.66 -20.14
CA LEU A 147 -17.51 14.46 -19.47
C LEU A 147 -17.07 13.19 -20.23
N LEU A 148 -17.23 13.18 -21.55
CA LEU A 148 -16.83 12.05 -22.39
C LEU A 148 -15.32 11.81 -22.33
N ARG A 149 -14.50 12.87 -22.40
CA ARG A 149 -13.04 12.77 -22.24
C ARG A 149 -12.67 12.07 -20.93
N LEU A 150 -13.33 12.40 -19.82
CA LEU A 150 -13.13 11.72 -18.54
C LEU A 150 -13.57 10.26 -18.62
N GLN A 151 -14.75 9.97 -19.18
CA GLN A 151 -15.31 8.63 -19.33
C GLN A 151 -14.51 7.67 -20.21
N THR A 152 -13.77 8.22 -21.18
CA THR A 152 -12.97 7.45 -22.14
C THR A 152 -11.48 7.55 -21.92
N ARG A 153 -11.04 8.34 -20.93
CA ARG A 153 -9.63 8.55 -20.60
C ARG A 153 -8.92 7.21 -20.43
N LYS A 154 -7.76 7.09 -21.05
CA LYS A 154 -6.93 5.89 -20.97
C LYS A 154 -5.74 6.05 -20.04
N ALA A 155 -5.40 4.99 -19.32
CA ALA A 155 -4.19 4.92 -18.50
C ALA A 155 -2.92 5.12 -19.34
N LYS A 156 -2.95 4.79 -20.63
CA LYS A 156 -1.83 5.05 -21.55
C LYS A 156 -1.49 6.53 -21.69
N GLU A 157 -2.45 7.43 -21.43
CA GLU A 157 -2.29 8.90 -21.46
C GLU A 157 -1.65 9.46 -20.19
N LEU A 158 -1.51 8.65 -19.12
CA LEU A 158 -0.72 9.04 -17.96
C LEU A 158 0.76 9.17 -18.36
N PRO A 159 1.52 10.10 -17.73
CA PRO A 159 2.95 10.24 -17.96
C PRO A 159 3.69 8.91 -17.85
N ARG A 160 4.56 8.63 -18.82
CA ARG A 160 5.37 7.41 -18.86
C ARG A 160 6.82 7.78 -18.55
N CYS A 161 7.34 7.31 -17.41
CA CYS A 161 8.75 7.50 -17.03
C CYS A 161 9.63 6.30 -17.43
N HIS A 162 10.94 6.41 -17.22
CA HIS A 162 11.89 5.35 -17.56
C HIS A 162 11.59 4.01 -16.83
N LEU A 163 11.24 4.04 -15.55
CA LEU A 163 10.81 2.84 -14.82
C LEU A 163 9.55 2.21 -15.43
N SER A 164 8.54 3.02 -15.80
CA SER A 164 7.33 2.53 -16.47
C SER A 164 7.67 1.82 -17.78
N ALA A 165 8.52 2.43 -18.61
CA ALA A 165 8.94 1.87 -19.89
C ALA A 165 9.76 0.58 -19.73
N SER A 166 10.72 0.56 -18.79
CA SER A 166 11.57 -0.59 -18.50
C SER A 166 10.74 -1.81 -18.08
N VAL A 167 9.77 -1.61 -17.19
CA VAL A 167 8.86 -2.67 -16.74
C VAL A 167 8.02 -3.20 -17.90
N GLU A 168 7.43 -2.34 -18.73
CA GLU A 168 6.60 -2.75 -19.87
C GLU A 168 7.39 -3.55 -20.92
N VAL A 169 8.61 -3.11 -21.26
CA VAL A 169 9.48 -3.80 -22.22
C VAL A 169 9.92 -5.16 -21.70
N PHE A 170 10.37 -5.23 -20.44
CA PHE A 170 10.75 -6.49 -19.81
C PHE A 170 9.56 -7.45 -19.74
N MET A 171 8.39 -6.95 -19.32
CA MET A 171 7.16 -7.73 -19.25
C MET A 171 6.79 -8.32 -20.61
N ALA A 172 6.77 -7.52 -21.68
CA ALA A 172 6.46 -8.00 -23.02
C ALA A 172 7.45 -9.10 -23.47
N THR A 173 8.73 -8.94 -23.16
CA THR A 173 9.79 -9.90 -23.53
C THR A 173 9.60 -11.25 -22.82
N VAL A 174 9.45 -11.23 -21.49
CA VAL A 174 9.31 -12.45 -20.69
C VAL A 174 7.99 -13.18 -20.98
N LEU A 175 6.89 -12.44 -21.14
CA LEU A 175 5.59 -13.03 -21.46
C LEU A 175 5.61 -13.70 -22.84
N LYS A 176 6.22 -13.07 -23.85
CA LYS A 176 6.40 -13.67 -25.18
C LYS A 176 7.21 -14.95 -25.12
N ALA A 177 8.32 -14.96 -24.38
CA ALA A 177 9.15 -16.16 -24.20
C ALA A 177 8.39 -17.29 -23.46
N GLY A 178 7.54 -16.93 -22.49
CA GLY A 178 6.68 -17.86 -21.75
C GLY A 178 5.41 -18.29 -22.47
N GLY A 179 5.17 -17.84 -23.71
CA GLY A 179 3.96 -18.17 -24.48
C GLY A 179 2.66 -17.60 -23.88
N VAL A 180 2.76 -16.52 -23.07
CA VAL A 180 1.61 -15.83 -22.48
C VAL A 180 1.44 -14.48 -23.16
N GLN A 181 0.22 -14.14 -23.54
CA GLN A 181 -0.12 -12.82 -24.06
C GLN A 181 -1.07 -12.11 -23.09
N ALA A 182 -0.77 -10.86 -22.80
CA ALA A 182 -1.68 -9.95 -22.10
C ALA A 182 -1.76 -8.66 -22.93
N LYS A 183 -2.83 -8.56 -23.73
CA LYS A 183 -3.02 -7.42 -24.65
C LYS A 183 -3.36 -6.16 -23.87
N ASP A 184 -2.91 -5.02 -24.38
CA ASP A 184 -3.21 -3.68 -23.88
C ASP A 184 -2.94 -3.48 -22.38
N VAL A 185 -1.87 -4.10 -21.87
CA VAL A 185 -1.37 -3.87 -20.51
C VAL A 185 -0.40 -2.71 -20.50
N VAL A 186 -0.64 -1.74 -19.63
CA VAL A 186 0.27 -0.61 -19.38
C VAL A 186 0.61 -0.53 -17.89
N VAL A 187 1.83 -0.12 -17.59
CA VAL A 187 2.30 0.12 -16.21
C VAL A 187 2.69 1.58 -16.08
N ARG A 188 2.23 2.23 -15.01
CA ARG A 188 2.51 3.65 -14.77
C ARG A 188 2.99 3.85 -13.34
N VAL A 189 4.11 4.57 -13.20
CA VAL A 189 4.49 5.18 -11.93
C VAL A 189 3.61 6.41 -11.75
N VAL A 190 2.78 6.40 -10.71
CA VAL A 190 1.75 7.43 -10.47
C VAL A 190 2.06 8.32 -9.26
N SER A 191 3.02 7.88 -8.45
CA SER A 191 3.64 8.67 -7.40
C SER A 191 5.12 8.26 -7.24
N ASP A 192 5.97 9.25 -7.02
CA ASP A 192 7.39 9.18 -6.65
C ASP A 192 7.66 10.36 -5.71
N LYS A 193 7.67 10.07 -4.41
CA LYS A 193 7.73 11.08 -3.36
C LYS A 193 8.77 10.71 -2.32
N GLU A 194 9.58 11.69 -1.95
CA GLU A 194 10.58 11.53 -0.90
C GLU A 194 9.91 11.57 0.49
N PHE A 195 10.33 10.62 1.32
CA PHE A 195 9.96 10.52 2.72
C PHE A 195 11.22 10.30 3.54
N SER A 196 11.10 10.50 4.84
CA SER A 196 12.15 10.19 5.80
C SER A 196 11.60 9.30 6.91
N PHE A 197 12.32 8.24 7.25
CA PHE A 197 12.00 7.37 8.38
C PHE A 197 12.83 7.78 9.60
N PRO A 198 12.25 8.46 10.61
CA PRO A 198 12.97 8.86 11.79
C PRO A 198 13.35 7.65 12.64
N VAL A 199 14.57 7.67 13.18
CA VAL A 199 15.06 6.59 14.02
C VAL A 199 14.37 6.59 15.38
N MET A 200 14.06 5.38 15.87
CA MET A 200 13.43 5.16 17.17
C MET A 200 14.30 5.68 18.32
N ALA A 201 13.68 6.34 19.31
CA ALA A 201 14.36 6.92 20.47
C ALA A 201 15.31 5.95 21.18
N ALA A 202 14.94 4.66 21.28
CA ALA A 202 15.76 3.63 21.92
C ALA A 202 17.12 3.39 21.20
N MET A 203 17.18 3.55 19.88
CA MET A 203 18.44 3.47 19.12
C MET A 203 19.31 4.71 19.37
N LYS A 204 18.68 5.89 19.43
CA LYS A 204 19.36 7.14 19.73
C LYS A 204 19.92 7.21 21.13
N GLU A 205 19.15 6.79 22.13
CA GLU A 205 19.64 6.67 23.50
C GLU A 205 20.87 5.74 23.56
N ARG A 206 20.83 4.62 22.81
CA ARG A 206 21.91 3.62 22.84
C ARG A 206 23.19 4.08 22.16
N TYR A 207 23.10 4.69 20.99
CA TYR A 207 24.25 4.93 20.12
C TYR A 207 24.59 6.41 19.90
N GLY A 208 23.73 7.33 20.35
CA GLY A 208 23.92 8.78 20.17
C GLY A 208 24.20 9.14 18.72
N ASP A 209 25.23 9.96 18.51
CA ASP A 209 25.65 10.47 17.20
C ASP A 209 26.32 9.41 16.32
N GLN A 210 26.59 8.21 16.83
CA GLN A 210 27.15 7.11 16.03
C GLN A 210 26.11 6.43 15.13
N TYR A 211 24.84 6.80 15.25
CA TYR A 211 23.74 6.23 14.47
C TYR A 211 22.95 7.36 13.81
N PRO A 212 22.51 7.22 12.55
CA PRO A 212 21.81 8.29 11.84
C PRO A 212 20.53 8.73 12.56
N ASP A 213 20.11 9.98 12.35
CA ASP A 213 18.83 10.52 12.82
C ASP A 213 17.63 9.96 12.07
N GLU A 214 17.82 9.71 10.79
CA GLU A 214 16.76 9.29 9.90
C GLU A 214 17.31 8.54 8.68
N PHE A 215 16.41 7.83 8.00
CA PHE A 215 16.67 7.14 6.75
C PHE A 215 15.78 7.73 5.64
N PRO A 216 16.30 8.63 4.78
CA PRO A 216 15.55 9.12 3.64
C PRO A 216 15.33 8.01 2.60
N TYR A 217 14.16 8.02 1.97
CA TYR A 217 13.79 7.09 0.91
C TYR A 217 12.77 7.69 -0.05
N ASN A 218 12.75 7.19 -1.29
CA ASN A 218 11.68 7.48 -2.25
C ASN A 218 10.58 6.41 -2.12
N SER A 219 9.35 6.85 -1.88
CA SER A 219 8.15 6.01 -2.00
C SER A 219 7.64 6.11 -3.43
N LYS A 220 7.62 4.98 -4.16
CA LYS A 220 7.07 4.91 -5.52
C LYS A 220 5.83 4.03 -5.57
N VAL A 221 4.86 4.44 -6.37
CA VAL A 221 3.61 3.70 -6.60
C VAL A 221 3.48 3.32 -8.07
N LEU A 222 3.45 2.02 -8.35
CA LEU A 222 3.23 1.46 -9.68
C LEU A 222 1.81 0.91 -9.76
N LEU A 223 1.05 1.38 -10.75
CA LEU A 223 -0.25 0.81 -11.12
C LEU A 223 -0.15 0.14 -12.49
N ALA A 224 -0.78 -1.04 -12.62
CA ALA A 224 -0.93 -1.70 -13.91
C ALA A 224 -2.41 -1.75 -14.33
N PHE A 225 -2.63 -1.44 -15.59
CA PHE A 225 -3.95 -1.32 -16.20
C PHE A 225 -4.04 -2.22 -17.42
N GLN A 226 -5.22 -2.77 -17.68
CA GLN A 226 -5.52 -3.46 -18.93
C GLN A 226 -6.78 -2.88 -19.58
N THR A 227 -6.73 -2.64 -20.89
CA THR A 227 -7.96 -2.34 -21.64
C THR A 227 -8.79 -3.60 -21.84
N ILE A 228 -9.95 -3.68 -21.18
CA ILE A 228 -10.92 -4.77 -21.27
C ILE A 228 -12.23 -4.18 -21.81
N ARG A 229 -12.75 -4.75 -22.91
CA ARG A 229 -13.99 -4.26 -23.56
C ARG A 229 -13.95 -2.74 -23.84
N GLY A 230 -12.81 -2.27 -24.34
CA GLY A 230 -12.60 -0.87 -24.70
C GLY A 230 -12.42 0.10 -23.52
N ARG A 231 -12.30 -0.39 -22.28
CA ARG A 231 -12.17 0.44 -21.06
C ARG A 231 -11.04 -0.08 -20.18
N ASP A 232 -10.39 0.80 -19.42
CA ASP A 232 -9.24 0.38 -18.62
C ASP A 232 -9.69 -0.13 -17.25
N VAL A 233 -9.02 -1.18 -16.78
CA VAL A 233 -9.16 -1.72 -15.43
C VAL A 233 -7.79 -1.69 -14.75
N CYS A 234 -7.67 -0.95 -13.65
CA CYS A 234 -6.53 -1.06 -12.75
C CYS A 234 -6.59 -2.41 -12.06
N PHE A 235 -5.68 -3.32 -12.38
CA PHE A 235 -5.74 -4.70 -11.90
C PHE A 235 -4.63 -5.06 -10.90
N PHE A 236 -3.61 -4.22 -10.77
CA PHE A 236 -2.44 -4.45 -9.93
C PHE A 236 -1.89 -3.13 -9.42
N ALA A 237 -1.47 -3.12 -8.16
CA ALA A 237 -0.85 -1.97 -7.51
C ALA A 237 0.32 -2.44 -6.63
N MET A 238 1.41 -1.68 -6.65
CA MET A 238 2.62 -1.96 -5.87
C MET A 238 3.22 -0.67 -5.31
N TYR A 239 3.53 -0.69 -4.01
CA TYR A 239 4.23 0.36 -3.29
C TYR A 239 5.63 -0.13 -2.94
N VAL A 240 6.64 0.68 -3.25
CA VAL A 240 8.04 0.37 -2.96
C VAL A 240 8.70 1.54 -2.24
N GLN A 241 9.62 1.22 -1.34
CA GLN A 241 10.51 2.18 -0.67
C GLN A 241 11.92 1.98 -1.22
N GLU A 242 12.53 3.04 -1.72
CA GLU A 242 13.86 3.04 -2.32
C GLU A 242 14.82 3.87 -1.49
N TYR A 243 15.72 3.19 -0.77
CA TYR A 243 16.77 3.78 0.03
C TYR A 243 18.05 3.87 -0.81
N GLY A 244 18.24 5.00 -1.47
CA GLY A 244 19.30 5.22 -2.46
C GLY A 244 20.71 5.36 -1.87
N PRO A 245 21.69 5.78 -2.69
CA PRO A 245 23.10 5.90 -2.28
C PRO A 245 23.35 7.03 -1.27
N THR A 246 22.45 8.00 -1.18
CA THR A 246 22.50 9.10 -0.19
C THR A 246 21.92 8.70 1.17
N CYS A 247 21.21 7.56 1.25
CA CYS A 247 20.69 7.05 2.51
C CYS A 247 21.84 6.47 3.36
N PRO A 248 21.95 6.80 4.66
CA PRO A 248 23.01 6.27 5.51
C PRO A 248 22.87 4.75 5.74
N PRO A 249 23.98 4.05 6.01
CA PRO A 249 23.92 2.65 6.44
C PRO A 249 23.07 2.49 7.71
N PRO A 250 22.35 1.37 7.89
CA PRO A 250 22.41 0.13 7.10
C PRO A 250 21.46 0.07 5.89
N ASN A 251 20.74 1.15 5.58
CA ASN A 251 19.69 1.15 4.56
C ASN A 251 20.16 1.48 3.13
N THR A 252 21.39 1.98 2.98
CA THR A 252 21.99 2.34 1.68
C THR A 252 21.81 1.26 0.62
N ASN A 253 21.38 1.67 -0.58
CA ASN A 253 21.18 0.82 -1.76
C ASN A 253 20.24 -0.39 -1.51
N ARG A 254 19.15 -0.18 -0.79
CA ARG A 254 18.11 -1.20 -0.55
C ARG A 254 16.76 -0.75 -1.08
N THR A 255 16.03 -1.67 -1.69
CA THR A 255 14.60 -1.50 -2.00
C THR A 255 13.76 -2.42 -1.12
N TYR A 256 12.58 -1.96 -0.72
CA TYR A 256 11.61 -2.71 0.06
C TYR A 256 10.25 -2.65 -0.61
N ILE A 257 9.69 -3.81 -0.96
CA ILE A 257 8.32 -3.91 -1.49
C ILE A 257 7.37 -3.86 -0.30
N SER A 258 6.78 -2.70 -0.04
CA SER A 258 5.95 -2.45 1.14
C SER A 258 4.57 -3.10 1.02
N TYR A 259 3.90 -2.87 -0.10
CA TYR A 259 2.55 -3.39 -0.33
C TYR A 259 2.36 -3.79 -1.78
N LEU A 260 1.59 -4.85 -1.97
CA LEU A 260 1.19 -5.33 -3.29
C LEU A 260 -0.22 -5.92 -3.20
N ASP A 261 -1.05 -5.61 -4.18
CA ASP A 261 -2.40 -6.16 -4.27
C ASP A 261 -2.82 -6.31 -5.74
N SER A 262 -3.85 -7.12 -6.00
CA SER A 262 -4.41 -7.30 -7.34
C SER A 262 -5.88 -7.71 -7.32
N VAL A 263 -6.58 -7.45 -8.42
CA VAL A 263 -7.95 -7.91 -8.68
C VAL A 263 -7.98 -8.87 -9.87
N PRO A 264 -8.95 -9.81 -9.94
CA PRO A 264 -8.87 -10.94 -10.87
C PRO A 264 -9.31 -10.65 -12.31
N TYR A 265 -9.39 -9.39 -12.71
CA TYR A 265 -9.89 -9.00 -14.03
C TYR A 265 -8.87 -9.14 -15.16
N LEU A 266 -7.58 -9.32 -14.84
CA LEU A 266 -6.52 -9.49 -15.84
C LEU A 266 -6.85 -10.66 -16.80
N MET A 267 -7.04 -10.32 -18.07
CA MET A 267 -7.29 -11.24 -19.18
C MET A 267 -5.97 -11.60 -19.87
N THR A 268 -5.76 -12.89 -20.09
CA THR A 268 -4.53 -13.46 -20.66
C THR A 268 -4.88 -14.52 -21.69
N GLU A 269 -3.96 -14.79 -22.61
CA GLU A 269 -4.03 -15.88 -23.57
C GLU A 269 -2.74 -16.72 -23.44
N PRO A 270 -2.83 -18.00 -23.00
CA PRO A 270 -4.02 -18.71 -22.53
C PRO A 270 -4.68 -18.08 -21.28
N ALA A 271 -5.98 -18.32 -21.10
CA ALA A 271 -6.73 -17.75 -19.98
C ALA A 271 -6.23 -18.24 -18.61
N GLY A 272 -6.26 -17.34 -17.62
CA GLY A 272 -5.89 -17.64 -16.23
C GLY A 272 -4.40 -17.48 -15.91
N GLN A 273 -3.57 -17.09 -16.88
CA GLN A 273 -2.12 -16.90 -16.74
C GLN A 273 -1.76 -15.55 -16.11
N ARG A 274 -2.39 -15.21 -14.97
CA ARG A 274 -2.19 -13.92 -14.28
C ARG A 274 -0.84 -13.84 -13.58
N THR A 275 -0.42 -14.93 -12.94
CA THR A 275 0.83 -15.00 -12.17
C THR A 275 2.08 -14.65 -12.99
N PRO A 276 2.28 -15.17 -14.22
CA PRO A 276 3.38 -14.73 -15.09
C PRO A 276 3.43 -13.23 -15.31
N VAL A 277 2.28 -12.57 -15.52
CA VAL A 277 2.20 -11.12 -15.71
C VAL A 277 2.62 -10.37 -14.45
N TYR A 278 2.11 -10.79 -13.28
CA TYR A 278 2.50 -10.18 -12.00
C TYR A 278 3.99 -10.34 -11.71
N HIS A 279 4.55 -11.54 -11.92
CA HIS A 279 5.99 -11.79 -11.77
C HIS A 279 6.81 -10.91 -12.72
N ALA A 280 6.36 -10.75 -13.97
CA ALA A 280 7.05 -9.95 -14.96
C ALA A 280 7.04 -8.45 -14.62
N ILE A 281 5.95 -7.92 -14.05
CA ILE A 281 5.89 -6.53 -13.55
C ILE A 281 6.91 -6.32 -12.43
N ILE A 282 6.93 -7.21 -11.42
CA ILE A 282 7.79 -7.06 -10.24
C ILE A 282 9.25 -7.31 -10.59
N ASN A 283 9.57 -8.33 -11.40
CA ASN A 283 10.94 -8.54 -11.88
C ASN A 283 11.39 -7.42 -12.83
N GLY A 284 10.49 -6.81 -13.60
CA GLY A 284 10.78 -5.60 -14.37
C GLY A 284 11.20 -4.45 -13.46
N TYR A 285 10.51 -4.28 -12.33
CA TYR A 285 10.90 -3.33 -11.29
C TYR A 285 12.27 -3.67 -10.69
N LEU A 286 12.49 -4.92 -10.27
CA LEU A 286 13.77 -5.35 -9.68
C LEU A 286 14.94 -5.20 -10.69
N ARG A 287 14.70 -5.44 -11.97
CA ARG A 287 15.68 -5.20 -13.04
C ARG A 287 16.02 -3.72 -13.13
N HIS A 288 15.03 -2.83 -13.11
CA HIS A 288 15.28 -1.40 -13.07
C HIS A 288 16.05 -1.01 -11.80
N ALA A 289 15.68 -1.56 -10.63
CA ALA A 289 16.41 -1.33 -9.39
C ALA A 289 17.89 -1.76 -9.48
N CYS A 290 18.20 -2.87 -10.15
CA CYS A 290 19.58 -3.28 -10.44
C CYS A 290 20.34 -2.20 -11.21
N THR A 291 19.72 -1.61 -12.25
CA THR A 291 20.33 -0.55 -13.06
C THR A 291 20.53 0.77 -12.30
N GLN A 292 19.78 0.98 -11.22
CA GLN A 292 19.93 2.14 -10.33
C GLN A 292 20.94 1.89 -9.19
N GLY A 293 21.59 0.71 -9.16
CA GLY A 293 22.59 0.37 -8.15
C GLY A 293 22.04 -0.17 -6.84
N PHE A 294 20.75 -0.52 -6.76
CA PHE A 294 20.22 -1.21 -5.58
C PHE A 294 20.81 -2.62 -5.48
N GLU A 295 21.34 -2.94 -4.30
CA GLU A 295 22.05 -4.21 -4.05
C GLU A 295 21.13 -5.28 -3.44
N HIS A 296 20.09 -4.85 -2.73
CA HIS A 296 19.18 -5.76 -2.03
C HIS A 296 17.73 -5.36 -2.19
N ALA A 297 16.87 -6.35 -2.40
CA ALA A 297 15.41 -6.20 -2.32
C ALA A 297 14.86 -6.98 -1.13
N HIS A 298 13.99 -6.34 -0.35
CA HIS A 298 13.36 -6.90 0.84
C HIS A 298 11.86 -7.08 0.60
N ILE A 299 11.34 -8.25 1.00
CA ILE A 299 9.92 -8.59 0.85
C ILE A 299 9.39 -9.14 2.17
N TRP A 300 8.38 -8.49 2.71
CA TRP A 300 7.59 -9.00 3.83
C TRP A 300 6.39 -9.82 3.33
N VAL A 301 6.43 -11.12 3.60
CA VAL A 301 5.39 -12.10 3.30
C VAL A 301 4.32 -12.07 4.40
N ALA A 302 3.43 -11.08 4.31
CA ALA A 302 2.23 -10.98 5.14
C ALA A 302 0.98 -11.12 4.27
N PRO A 303 0.25 -12.25 4.32
CA PRO A 303 -1.08 -12.30 3.72
C PRO A 303 -2.05 -11.41 4.52
N PRO A 304 -3.03 -10.76 3.86
CA PRO A 304 -4.02 -9.97 4.56
C PRO A 304 -4.83 -10.87 5.50
N GLN A 305 -5.23 -10.33 6.66
CA GLN A 305 -6.12 -11.07 7.55
C GLN A 305 -7.49 -11.21 6.90
N SER A 306 -8.32 -12.12 7.43
CA SER A 306 -9.66 -12.35 6.89
C SER A 306 -10.49 -11.07 6.97
N GLY A 307 -10.86 -10.52 5.80
CA GLY A 307 -11.61 -9.26 5.70
C GLY A 307 -10.74 -8.02 5.50
N ASP A 308 -9.41 -8.15 5.52
CA ASP A 308 -8.50 -7.05 5.20
C ASP A 308 -8.30 -6.89 3.69
N GLU A 309 -8.27 -5.64 3.27
CA GLU A 309 -8.00 -5.21 1.90
C GLU A 309 -6.73 -4.38 1.93
N TYR A 310 -5.75 -4.71 1.08
CA TYR A 310 -4.50 -3.96 1.08
C TYR A 310 -4.66 -2.69 0.27
N ILE A 311 -5.00 -2.76 -1.01
CA ILE A 311 -5.05 -1.58 -1.87
C ILE A 311 -6.43 -1.45 -2.53
N PHE A 312 -6.99 -2.57 -3.00
CA PHE A 312 -8.26 -2.55 -3.73
C PHE A 312 -9.45 -2.82 -2.81
N HIS A 313 -10.39 -1.86 -2.75
CA HIS A 313 -11.61 -1.98 -1.95
C HIS A 313 -12.68 -2.85 -2.63
N ALA A 314 -13.39 -3.64 -1.83
CA ALA A 314 -14.45 -4.56 -2.20
C ALA A 314 -14.01 -5.50 -3.33
N ARG A 315 -13.15 -6.47 -3.02
CA ARG A 315 -12.68 -7.45 -4.02
C ARG A 315 -13.76 -8.47 -4.40
N PRO A 316 -13.77 -8.98 -5.65
CA PRO A 316 -14.75 -9.96 -6.06
C PRO A 316 -14.49 -11.30 -5.36
N PRO A 317 -15.54 -12.03 -4.95
CA PRO A 317 -15.39 -13.31 -4.31
C PRO A 317 -14.69 -14.32 -5.20
N HIS A 318 -13.54 -14.82 -4.75
CA HIS A 318 -12.81 -15.86 -5.47
C HIS A 318 -13.69 -17.12 -5.59
N PRO A 319 -13.94 -17.65 -6.81
CA PRO A 319 -14.91 -18.73 -7.03
C PRO A 319 -14.69 -19.99 -6.17
N ARG A 320 -13.43 -20.32 -5.87
CA ARG A 320 -13.05 -21.49 -5.05
C ARG A 320 -12.75 -21.18 -3.59
N HIS A 321 -12.53 -19.91 -3.24
CA HIS A 321 -11.95 -19.53 -1.96
C HIS A 321 -12.76 -18.50 -1.19
N GLN A 322 -13.87 -17.98 -1.75
CA GLN A 322 -14.86 -17.15 -1.05
C GLN A 322 -14.19 -16.08 -0.17
N ASN A 323 -13.52 -15.11 -0.81
CA ASN A 323 -12.77 -14.02 -0.17
C ASN A 323 -11.57 -14.43 0.72
N LYS A 324 -11.20 -15.71 0.80
CA LYS A 324 -10.01 -16.12 1.56
C LYS A 324 -8.73 -15.74 0.82
N ALA A 325 -7.89 -14.98 1.50
CA ALA A 325 -6.53 -14.72 1.10
C ALA A 325 -5.72 -16.01 0.97
N MET A 326 -4.63 -15.97 0.17
CA MET A 326 -3.69 -17.08 0.12
C MET A 326 -3.07 -17.31 1.51
N SER A 327 -2.96 -18.57 1.92
CA SER A 327 -2.22 -18.93 3.14
C SER A 327 -0.77 -18.47 3.03
N MET A 328 -0.14 -18.11 4.16
CA MET A 328 1.26 -17.63 4.20
C MET A 328 2.23 -18.53 3.44
N SER A 329 2.12 -19.87 3.56
CA SER A 329 2.97 -20.82 2.84
C SER A 329 2.85 -20.71 1.32
N LYS A 330 1.62 -20.60 0.80
CA LYS A 330 1.36 -20.41 -0.64
C LYS A 330 1.87 -19.06 -1.13
N LEU A 331 1.65 -17.99 -0.36
CA LEU A 331 2.16 -16.66 -0.70
C LEU A 331 3.69 -16.62 -0.68
N ARG A 332 4.33 -17.28 0.29
CA ARG A 332 5.79 -17.42 0.31
C ARG A 332 6.30 -18.15 -0.93
N ALA A 333 5.72 -19.31 -1.25
CA ALA A 333 6.11 -20.09 -2.42
C ALA A 333 5.93 -19.28 -3.73
N TRP A 334 4.89 -18.44 -3.79
CA TRP A 334 4.68 -17.51 -4.90
C TRP A 334 5.82 -16.51 -5.04
N TYR A 335 6.26 -15.87 -3.94
CA TYR A 335 7.43 -14.97 -3.97
C TYR A 335 8.75 -15.69 -4.23
N GLU A 336 8.94 -16.90 -3.73
CA GLU A 336 10.12 -17.72 -4.04
C GLU A 336 10.18 -18.04 -5.54
N GLN A 337 9.03 -18.36 -6.16
CA GLN A 337 8.95 -18.56 -7.61
C GLN A 337 9.21 -17.27 -8.39
N LEU A 338 8.70 -16.12 -7.93
CA LEU A 338 8.97 -14.82 -8.51
C LEU A 338 10.47 -14.52 -8.54
N LEU A 339 11.17 -14.72 -7.41
CA LEU A 339 12.61 -14.49 -7.29
C LEU A 339 13.41 -15.52 -8.10
N GLN A 340 12.91 -16.75 -8.20
CA GLN A 340 13.50 -17.78 -9.06
C GLN A 340 13.47 -17.37 -10.54
N HIS A 341 12.34 -16.86 -11.06
CA HIS A 341 12.31 -16.27 -12.40
C HIS A 341 13.25 -15.06 -12.52
N GLY A 342 13.44 -14.29 -11.45
CA GLY A 342 14.43 -13.22 -11.39
C GLY A 342 15.87 -13.73 -11.57
N ARG A 343 16.20 -14.91 -11.02
CA ARG A 343 17.51 -15.56 -11.23
C ARG A 343 17.70 -16.03 -12.66
N GLU A 344 16.67 -16.64 -13.24
CA GLU A 344 16.70 -17.10 -14.64
C GLU A 344 16.95 -15.94 -15.62
N ASN A 345 16.47 -14.75 -15.28
CA ASN A 345 16.69 -13.52 -16.05
C ASN A 345 17.92 -12.70 -15.58
N GLN A 346 18.81 -13.27 -14.76
CA GLN A 346 20.03 -12.63 -14.24
C GLN A 346 19.80 -11.34 -13.42
N ILE A 347 18.60 -11.13 -12.90
CA ILE A 347 18.24 -9.97 -12.05
C ILE A 347 18.62 -10.24 -10.59
N VAL A 348 18.38 -11.47 -10.13
CA VAL A 348 18.64 -11.89 -8.75
C VAL A 348 19.86 -12.82 -8.73
N LEU A 349 20.87 -12.49 -7.93
CA LEU A 349 22.06 -13.32 -7.72
C LEU A 349 21.82 -14.41 -6.67
N GLY A 350 21.01 -14.11 -5.67
CA GLY A 350 20.74 -15.00 -4.54
C GLY A 350 19.55 -14.55 -3.73
N THR A 351 19.01 -15.47 -2.93
CA THR A 351 17.83 -15.25 -2.08
C THR A 351 18.06 -15.97 -0.77
N THR A 352 17.82 -15.26 0.33
CA THR A 352 17.90 -15.80 1.68
C THR A 352 16.66 -15.42 2.47
N ASP A 353 16.45 -16.06 3.62
CA ASP A 353 15.55 -15.51 4.63
C ASP A 353 16.25 -14.40 5.43
N ILE A 354 15.49 -13.65 6.23
CA ILE A 354 16.03 -12.57 7.05
C ILE A 354 17.03 -13.06 8.10
N HIS A 355 16.85 -14.27 8.66
CA HIS A 355 17.74 -14.77 9.70
C HIS A 355 19.14 -15.02 9.14
N ALA A 356 19.24 -15.70 8.00
CA ALA A 356 20.51 -15.89 7.31
C ALA A 356 21.12 -14.56 6.85
N ALA A 357 20.30 -13.60 6.42
CA ALA A 357 20.77 -12.28 6.01
C ALA A 357 21.43 -11.48 7.16
N VAL A 358 21.06 -11.74 8.41
CA VAL A 358 21.57 -10.98 9.58
C VAL A 358 22.42 -11.80 10.56
N GLU A 359 22.69 -13.06 10.25
CA GLU A 359 23.43 -13.98 11.13
C GLU A 359 24.87 -13.50 11.39
N HIS A 360 25.49 -12.87 10.40
CA HIS A 360 26.84 -12.34 10.47
C HIS A 360 26.95 -11.01 11.26
N LEU A 361 25.82 -10.38 11.60
CA LEU A 361 25.84 -9.08 12.28
C LEU A 361 26.36 -9.23 13.71
N THR A 362 27.26 -8.33 14.09
CA THR A 362 27.83 -8.23 15.44
C THR A 362 27.22 -7.08 16.24
N SER A 363 26.41 -6.25 15.58
CA SER A 363 25.72 -5.08 16.14
C SER A 363 24.34 -4.95 15.51
N VAL A 364 23.35 -4.53 16.30
CA VAL A 364 22.00 -4.20 15.78
C VAL A 364 21.98 -2.88 15.00
N ARG A 365 23.06 -2.10 15.02
CA ARG A 365 23.24 -0.91 14.16
C ARG A 365 23.26 -1.27 12.68
N ASP A 366 23.70 -2.49 12.35
CA ASP A 366 23.86 -2.92 10.97
C ASP A 366 22.61 -3.65 10.45
N PHE A 367 21.53 -3.70 11.24
CA PHE A 367 20.27 -4.34 10.89
C PHE A 367 19.40 -3.36 10.06
N PRO A 368 19.05 -3.67 8.80
CA PRO A 368 18.21 -2.79 7.97
C PRO A 368 16.81 -2.59 8.55
N LEU A 369 16.30 -1.37 8.53
CA LEU A 369 14.99 -1.02 9.11
C LEU A 369 14.14 -0.25 8.11
N PHE A 370 12.93 -0.73 7.83
CA PHE A 370 12.04 -0.10 6.84
C PHE A 370 10.79 0.46 7.50
N TYR A 371 10.26 1.55 6.95
CA TYR A 371 9.05 2.16 7.50
C TYR A 371 7.85 1.22 7.35
N GLY A 372 7.10 1.01 8.43
CA GLY A 372 5.93 0.12 8.45
C GLY A 372 6.26 -1.37 8.39
N ASP A 373 7.53 -1.76 8.54
CA ASP A 373 7.95 -3.16 8.67
C ASP A 373 7.82 -3.66 10.12
N PHE A 374 7.95 -4.97 10.31
CA PHE A 374 7.87 -5.65 11.59
C PHE A 374 9.05 -5.34 12.53
N PHE A 375 10.26 -5.18 11.99
CA PHE A 375 11.49 -5.12 12.79
C PHE A 375 11.72 -3.83 13.59
N PRO A 376 11.34 -2.63 13.13
CA PRO A 376 11.43 -1.42 13.96
C PRO A 376 10.76 -1.59 15.32
N GLU A 377 9.46 -1.91 15.37
CA GLU A 377 8.73 -2.06 16.63
C GLU A 377 9.35 -3.14 17.54
N GLU A 378 9.80 -4.24 16.94
CA GLU A 378 10.46 -5.32 17.66
C GLU A 378 11.81 -4.89 18.23
N MET A 379 12.60 -4.13 17.47
CA MET A 379 13.86 -3.59 17.92
C MET A 379 13.66 -2.61 19.08
N ALA A 380 12.70 -1.69 18.96
CA ALA A 380 12.34 -0.78 20.05
C ALA A 380 11.97 -1.54 21.33
N ARG A 381 11.17 -2.62 21.22
CA ARG A 381 10.77 -3.45 22.36
C ARG A 381 11.95 -4.16 23.02
N ILE A 382 12.84 -4.76 22.22
CA ILE A 382 14.04 -5.44 22.73
C ILE A 382 14.97 -4.46 23.46
N LEU A 383 15.07 -3.23 22.97
CA LEU A 383 15.87 -2.18 23.60
C LEU A 383 15.20 -1.62 24.86
N ALA A 384 13.88 -1.40 24.85
CA ALA A 384 13.13 -0.88 25.99
C ALA A 384 13.06 -1.84 27.19
N ALA A 385 13.01 -3.16 26.95
CA ALA A 385 13.04 -4.19 28.00
C ALA A 385 14.31 -4.15 28.88
N GLN A 386 15.33 -3.37 28.48
CA GLN A 386 16.53 -3.11 29.27
C GLN A 386 16.25 -2.21 30.49
N GLY A 387 15.22 -1.35 30.44
CA GLY A 387 14.90 -0.40 31.52
C GLY A 387 14.03 -0.98 32.63
N SER A 388 13.18 -1.97 32.35
CA SER A 388 12.18 -2.50 33.29
C SER A 388 12.61 -3.74 34.07
N SER A 389 13.64 -4.45 33.60
CA SER A 389 14.08 -5.74 34.18
C SER A 389 14.81 -5.65 35.53
N GLN A 390 14.96 -4.45 36.13
CA GLN A 390 15.61 -4.26 37.43
C GLN A 390 14.64 -3.95 38.60
N ALA A 391 13.33 -3.77 38.35
CA ALA A 391 12.38 -3.42 39.41
C ALA A 391 11.83 -4.62 40.22
N SER A 392 12.07 -5.87 39.79
CA SER A 392 11.40 -7.07 40.35
C SER A 392 12.31 -8.02 41.16
N HIS A 393 13.54 -7.62 41.49
CA HIS A 393 14.46 -8.42 42.30
C HIS A 393 15.00 -7.67 43.53
N SER A 394 14.10 -7.10 44.35
CA SER A 394 14.37 -6.87 45.77
C SER A 394 13.68 -7.96 46.60
N LYS A 395 14.43 -9.01 46.98
CA LYS A 395 14.00 -9.92 48.05
C LYS A 395 13.96 -9.15 49.38
N PRO A 396 12.96 -9.35 50.26
CA PRO A 396 12.98 -8.77 51.59
C PRO A 396 13.95 -9.57 52.46
N ALA A 397 15.00 -8.91 52.97
CA ALA A 397 15.90 -9.48 53.97
C ALA A 397 15.33 -9.19 55.37
N ASP A 398 15.25 -10.25 56.17
CA ASP A 398 14.75 -10.29 57.54
C ASP A 398 15.36 -9.22 58.47
N SER A 399 14.49 -8.62 59.27
CA SER A 399 14.80 -7.71 60.37
C SER A 399 15.48 -8.43 61.52
N ARG A 400 16.66 -7.94 61.96
CA ARG A 400 17.16 -8.06 63.35
C ARG A 400 18.32 -7.09 63.64
N GLY A 401 17.99 -6.04 64.42
CA GLY A 401 18.81 -5.50 65.53
C GLY A 401 19.98 -4.55 65.23
N GLY A 402 19.97 -3.39 65.90
CA GLY A 402 21.19 -2.68 66.32
C GLY A 402 21.32 -1.23 65.84
N ALA A 403 21.17 -0.29 66.76
CA ALA A 403 21.50 1.13 66.60
C ALA A 403 23.02 1.35 66.45
N ASP A 404 23.47 2.27 65.59
CA ASP A 404 23.94 3.62 65.98
C ASP A 404 24.71 4.35 64.85
N SER A 405 24.52 5.67 64.79
CA SER A 405 25.44 6.71 64.28
C SER A 405 25.83 6.88 62.78
N ARG A 406 25.52 8.09 62.29
CA ARG A 406 26.32 9.05 61.48
C ARG A 406 26.86 8.65 60.09
N GLY A 407 26.49 9.44 59.08
CA GLY A 407 27.26 9.63 57.84
C GLY A 407 26.38 9.87 56.62
N ALA A 408 26.17 11.13 56.25
CA ALA A 408 25.60 11.51 54.96
C ALA A 408 26.62 11.20 53.86
N ASP A 409 26.32 10.20 53.03
CA ASP A 409 27.12 9.85 51.87
C ASP A 409 26.20 9.91 50.64
N ASN A 410 26.43 10.94 49.83
CA ASN A 410 25.66 11.26 48.63
C ASN A 410 26.03 10.26 47.52
N ARG A 411 25.53 9.02 47.61
CA ARG A 411 25.66 8.04 46.52
C ARG A 411 24.56 8.32 45.51
N GLY A 412 24.96 8.91 44.37
CA GLY A 412 24.12 8.96 43.18
C GLY A 412 23.58 7.57 42.81
N PRO A 413 22.48 7.50 42.04
CA PRO A 413 21.89 6.24 41.65
C PRO A 413 22.93 5.34 40.97
N PRO A 414 22.91 4.02 41.22
CA PRO A 414 23.86 3.11 40.62
C PRO A 414 23.80 3.22 39.08
N PRO A 415 24.94 3.16 38.38
CA PRO A 415 24.97 3.28 36.94
C PRO A 415 24.14 2.14 36.32
N MET A 416 23.22 2.51 35.42
CA MET A 416 22.43 1.56 34.63
C MET A 416 23.38 0.63 33.87
N VAL A 417 23.44 -0.64 34.27
CA VAL A 417 24.25 -1.65 33.56
C VAL A 417 23.55 -2.01 32.26
N ARG A 418 23.93 -1.35 31.18
CA ARG A 418 23.47 -1.65 29.82
C ARG A 418 23.83 -3.09 29.48
N GLU A 419 22.84 -3.85 29.01
CA GLU A 419 23.06 -5.20 28.48
C GLU A 419 24.09 -5.15 27.34
N SER A 420 25.04 -6.10 27.34
CA SER A 420 26.12 -6.13 26.34
C SER A 420 25.55 -6.16 24.92
N SER A 421 26.19 -5.48 23.96
CA SER A 421 25.73 -5.45 22.57
C SER A 421 25.56 -6.85 21.97
N LYS A 422 26.35 -7.82 22.43
CA LYS A 422 26.23 -9.24 22.06
C LYS A 422 24.88 -9.84 22.48
N ALA A 423 24.38 -9.53 23.68
CA ALA A 423 23.10 -10.04 24.16
C ALA A 423 21.92 -9.47 23.34
N VAL A 424 21.98 -8.19 22.99
CA VAL A 424 20.96 -7.53 22.15
C VAL A 424 20.91 -8.14 20.76
N VAL A 425 22.08 -8.35 20.14
CA VAL A 425 22.19 -9.02 18.84
C VAL A 425 21.62 -10.44 18.89
N GLN A 426 21.93 -11.22 19.94
CA GLN A 426 21.37 -12.56 20.10
C GLN A 426 19.84 -12.57 20.24
N LYS A 427 19.26 -11.58 20.95
CA LYS A 427 17.79 -11.42 21.03
C LYS A 427 17.20 -11.10 19.65
N MET A 428 17.81 -10.18 18.92
CA MET A 428 17.36 -9.80 17.57
C MET A 428 17.46 -10.97 16.58
N GLN A 429 18.58 -11.72 16.60
CA GLN A 429 18.78 -12.91 15.77
C GLN A 429 17.80 -14.02 16.10
N ARG A 430 17.49 -14.25 17.39
CA ARG A 430 16.45 -15.20 17.81
C ARG A 430 15.11 -14.80 17.21
N ARG A 431 14.78 -13.51 17.26
CA ARG A 431 13.51 -13.03 16.73
C ARG A 431 13.44 -13.13 15.21
N ALA A 432 14.51 -12.78 14.51
CA ALA A 432 14.65 -13.00 13.06
C ALA A 432 14.48 -14.48 12.69
N ARG A 433 15.03 -15.41 13.48
CA ARG A 433 14.86 -16.86 13.29
C ARG A 433 13.42 -17.32 13.44
N GLU A 434 12.68 -16.79 14.41
CA GLU A 434 11.26 -17.10 14.63
C GLU A 434 10.39 -16.66 13.45
N VAL A 435 10.65 -15.46 12.91
CA VAL A 435 9.87 -14.90 11.80
C VAL A 435 10.47 -15.18 10.43
N ARG A 436 11.55 -15.97 10.31
CA ARG A 436 12.32 -16.15 9.06
C ARG A 436 11.49 -16.52 7.83
N ARG A 437 10.40 -17.29 8.02
CA ARG A 437 9.51 -17.68 6.92
C ARG A 437 8.66 -16.54 6.37
N ARG A 438 8.57 -15.42 7.09
CA ARG A 438 7.81 -14.23 6.69
C ARG A 438 8.64 -13.22 5.92
N PHE A 439 9.95 -13.39 5.79
CA PHE A 439 10.81 -12.40 5.15
C PHE A 439 11.71 -13.05 4.12
N LEU A 440 11.86 -12.38 2.98
CA LEU A 440 12.77 -12.76 1.91
C LEU A 440 13.69 -11.58 1.61
N VAL A 441 14.98 -11.87 1.47
CA VAL A 441 16.00 -10.91 1.07
C VAL A 441 16.62 -11.41 -0.23
N ALA A 442 16.51 -10.64 -1.29
CA ALA A 442 17.11 -10.94 -2.58
C ALA A 442 18.35 -10.06 -2.79
N LYS A 443 19.47 -10.68 -3.17
CA LYS A 443 20.66 -9.98 -3.64
C LYS A 443 20.51 -9.70 -5.14
N LEU A 444 20.57 -8.43 -5.49
CA LEU A 444 20.35 -7.94 -6.86
C LEU A 444 21.66 -7.88 -7.65
N ASN A 445 21.55 -8.02 -8.98
CA ASN A 445 22.70 -7.98 -9.89
C ASN A 445 22.97 -6.55 -10.37
N THR A 446 23.75 -5.79 -9.61
CA THR A 446 24.11 -4.41 -9.96
C THR A 446 24.92 -4.30 -11.27
N GLY A 447 25.58 -5.38 -11.72
CA GLY A 447 26.29 -5.42 -13.01
C GLY A 447 25.38 -5.24 -14.24
N LEU A 448 24.05 -5.35 -14.09
CA LEU A 448 23.10 -4.98 -15.15
C LEU A 448 23.14 -3.49 -15.49
N GLY A 449 23.50 -2.62 -14.54
CA GLY A 449 23.65 -1.18 -14.78
C GLY A 449 24.82 -0.88 -15.72
N ASP A 450 25.92 -1.62 -15.60
CA ASP A 450 27.12 -1.42 -16.40
C ASP A 450 26.91 -1.79 -17.88
N LEU A 451 26.10 -2.82 -18.16
CA LEU A 451 25.75 -3.24 -19.52
C LEU A 451 24.76 -2.29 -20.22
N ALA A 452 23.83 -1.72 -19.47
CA ALA A 452 22.89 -0.71 -20.00
C ALA A 452 23.60 0.58 -20.45
N GLY A 453 24.78 0.87 -19.89
CA GLY A 453 25.64 1.96 -20.35
C GLY A 453 26.35 1.70 -21.69
N ILE A 454 26.45 0.43 -22.12
CA ILE A 454 27.15 0.00 -23.35
C ILE A 454 26.15 -0.19 -24.51
N GLU A 455 24.92 -0.67 -24.26
CA GLU A 455 23.87 -0.82 -25.29
C GLU A 455 23.25 0.52 -25.74
N ALA A 456 23.58 1.63 -25.06
CA ALA A 456 22.97 2.93 -25.28
C ALA A 456 23.51 3.71 -26.50
N ASP A 457 24.27 3.11 -27.43
CA ASP A 457 24.94 3.82 -28.55
C ASP A 457 24.38 3.53 -29.95
N GLU A 458 23.35 2.69 -30.11
CA GLU A 458 22.87 2.26 -31.46
C GLU A 458 21.47 2.73 -31.91
N ASP A 459 20.68 3.46 -31.10
CA ASP A 459 19.34 3.93 -31.52
C ASP A 459 19.30 5.44 -31.83
N PRO A 460 18.96 5.87 -33.07
CA PRO A 460 18.95 7.29 -33.49
C PRO A 460 17.68 8.05 -33.06
N THR A 461 16.88 7.52 -32.12
CA THR A 461 15.77 8.30 -31.55
C THR A 461 16.30 9.42 -30.65
N PRO A 462 15.79 10.67 -30.73
CA PRO A 462 16.24 11.74 -29.86
C PRO A 462 15.98 11.37 -28.40
N ARG A 463 17.06 11.15 -27.65
CA ARG A 463 16.99 10.88 -26.22
C ARG A 463 16.35 12.08 -25.52
N PRO A 464 15.32 11.91 -24.68
CA PRO A 464 15.13 12.87 -23.60
C PRO A 464 16.43 12.90 -22.80
N LYS A 465 16.93 14.11 -22.51
CA LYS A 465 18.17 14.32 -21.75
C LYS A 465 18.15 13.43 -20.50
N ARG A 466 19.29 12.77 -20.22
CA ARG A 466 19.63 12.07 -18.97
C ARG A 466 18.80 12.66 -17.82
N ASP A 467 17.87 11.88 -17.27
CA ASP A 467 16.88 12.34 -16.29
C ASP A 467 17.56 13.28 -15.27
N GLU A 468 17.40 14.58 -15.47
CA GLU A 468 17.55 15.58 -14.43
C GLU A 468 16.52 15.15 -13.39
N ALA A 469 16.99 14.67 -12.23
CA ALA A 469 16.21 14.34 -11.03
C ALA A 469 14.71 14.18 -11.33
N GLY A 470 14.28 12.97 -11.70
CA GLY A 470 12.92 12.68 -12.14
C GLY A 470 11.91 13.53 -11.37
N SER A 471 11.20 14.40 -12.08
CA SER A 471 10.32 15.40 -11.47
C SER A 471 9.43 14.70 -10.43
N GLN A 472 9.62 15.01 -9.14
CA GLN A 472 8.87 14.39 -8.06
C GLN A 472 7.38 14.47 -8.38
N GLN A 473 6.79 13.32 -8.71
CA GLN A 473 5.38 13.23 -9.03
C GLN A 473 4.67 12.83 -7.74
N SER A 474 4.07 13.78 -7.05
CA SER A 474 3.28 13.52 -5.86
C SER A 474 1.81 13.46 -6.23
N ASN A 475 1.09 12.46 -5.74
CA ASN A 475 -0.35 12.40 -5.87
C ASN A 475 -0.99 12.06 -4.51
N PRO A 476 -1.54 13.06 -3.79
CA PRO A 476 -2.02 12.88 -2.42
C PRO A 476 -3.03 11.76 -2.23
N LEU A 477 -3.85 11.46 -3.25
CA LEU A 477 -4.80 10.36 -3.22
C LEU A 477 -4.10 9.01 -3.03
N ILE A 478 -2.92 8.82 -3.63
CA ILE A 478 -2.25 7.51 -3.71
C ILE A 478 -0.88 7.42 -3.05
N ASP A 479 -0.25 8.54 -2.66
CA ASP A 479 1.04 8.58 -1.98
C ASP A 479 1.12 7.63 -0.76
N ALA A 480 0.01 7.50 -0.03
CA ALA A 480 -0.12 6.61 1.11
C ALA A 480 -1.21 5.58 0.86
N ARG A 481 -0.84 4.30 0.95
CA ARG A 481 -1.73 3.14 0.76
C ARG A 481 -2.99 3.21 1.64
N LEU A 482 -2.87 3.61 2.91
CA LEU A 482 -4.01 3.70 3.81
C LEU A 482 -4.99 4.81 3.40
N HIS A 483 -4.46 5.97 3.00
CA HIS A 483 -5.28 7.08 2.50
C HIS A 483 -6.01 6.72 1.21
N PHE A 484 -5.34 6.00 0.30
CA PHE A 484 -5.96 5.51 -0.93
C PHE A 484 -7.10 4.54 -0.64
N LEU A 485 -6.86 3.54 0.22
CA LEU A 485 -7.88 2.57 0.61
C LEU A 485 -9.07 3.25 1.28
N GLN A 486 -8.81 4.15 2.23
CA GLN A 486 -9.85 4.89 2.94
C GLN A 486 -10.67 5.75 1.97
N SER A 487 -10.01 6.41 1.01
CA SER A 487 -10.69 7.16 -0.06
C SER A 487 -11.58 6.24 -0.89
N CYS A 488 -11.12 5.04 -1.23
CA CYS A 488 -11.92 4.08 -1.97
C CYS A 488 -13.16 3.61 -1.18
N ILE A 489 -13.01 3.37 0.13
CA ILE A 489 -14.12 2.99 1.01
C ILE A 489 -15.13 4.12 1.10
N THR A 490 -14.70 5.34 1.43
CA THR A 490 -15.59 6.49 1.63
C THR A 490 -16.30 6.94 0.35
N ARG A 491 -15.68 6.72 -0.82
CA ARG A 491 -16.24 7.11 -2.13
C ARG A 491 -16.95 5.96 -2.86
N HIS A 492 -17.10 4.79 -2.22
CA HIS A 492 -17.66 3.57 -2.82
C HIS A 492 -16.98 3.15 -4.13
N TRP A 493 -15.66 3.29 -4.19
CA TRP A 493 -14.85 2.84 -5.32
C TRP A 493 -14.51 1.37 -5.16
N GLN A 494 -15.25 0.52 -5.85
CA GLN A 494 -15.31 -0.93 -5.62
C GLN A 494 -14.80 -1.74 -6.82
N PHE A 495 -14.22 -2.90 -6.55
CA PHE A 495 -13.68 -3.82 -7.55
C PHE A 495 -14.40 -5.18 -7.57
N ASP A 496 -15.58 -5.30 -6.98
CA ASP A 496 -16.36 -6.54 -6.78
C ASP A 496 -17.09 -6.99 -8.05
N GLU A 497 -17.31 -6.06 -8.97
CA GLU A 497 -17.83 -6.33 -10.30
C GLU A 497 -17.00 -5.60 -11.37
N LEU A 498 -16.88 -6.19 -12.57
CA LEU A 498 -16.12 -5.58 -13.66
C LEU A 498 -16.62 -4.16 -14.02
N ARG A 499 -17.93 -3.89 -13.94
CA ARG A 499 -18.48 -2.55 -14.18
C ARG A 499 -18.03 -1.54 -13.12
N ARG A 500 -17.95 -1.96 -11.85
CA ARG A 500 -17.47 -1.14 -10.74
C ARG A 500 -15.96 -0.92 -10.87
N ALA A 501 -15.20 -1.95 -11.24
CA ALA A 501 -13.78 -1.83 -11.53
C ALA A 501 -13.49 -0.83 -12.68
N HIS A 502 -14.29 -0.81 -13.76
CA HIS A 502 -14.19 0.22 -14.79
C HIS A 502 -14.50 1.61 -14.25
N TYR A 503 -15.59 1.77 -13.49
CA TYR A 503 -15.98 3.04 -12.89
C TYR A 503 -14.90 3.58 -11.96
N THR A 504 -14.43 2.75 -11.03
CA THR A 504 -13.35 3.10 -10.11
C THR A 504 -12.05 3.43 -10.82
N THR A 505 -11.67 2.65 -11.84
CA THR A 505 -10.47 2.97 -12.63
C THR A 505 -10.61 4.32 -13.32
N MET A 506 -11.79 4.65 -13.88
CA MET A 506 -12.07 5.96 -14.44
C MET A 506 -11.93 7.08 -13.40
N MET A 507 -12.48 6.90 -12.19
CA MET A 507 -12.35 7.88 -11.10
C MET A 507 -10.91 8.06 -10.63
N ILE A 508 -10.14 6.97 -10.52
CA ILE A 508 -8.70 7.02 -10.21
C ILE A 508 -7.97 7.82 -11.29
N LEU A 509 -8.18 7.52 -12.58
CA LEU A 509 -7.56 8.25 -13.70
C LEU A 509 -7.96 9.73 -13.75
N ALA A 510 -9.18 10.06 -13.33
CA ALA A 510 -9.65 11.44 -13.25
C ALA A 510 -8.89 12.25 -12.20
N GLU A 511 -8.59 11.64 -11.05
CA GLU A 511 -7.84 12.26 -9.95
C GLU A 511 -6.33 12.31 -10.22
N ILE A 512 -5.75 11.23 -10.76
CA ILE A 512 -4.28 11.14 -10.86
C ILE A 512 -3.68 11.77 -12.12
N GLY A 513 -4.45 11.87 -13.20
CA GLY A 513 -3.86 12.17 -14.50
C GLY A 513 -3.61 13.65 -14.80
N GLY A 514 -3.75 14.58 -13.86
CA GLY A 514 -3.66 16.02 -14.17
C GLY A 514 -4.71 16.47 -15.20
N GLN A 515 -4.67 17.76 -15.60
CA GLN A 515 -5.62 18.29 -16.58
C GLN A 515 -5.45 17.55 -17.92
N PRO A 516 -6.56 17.14 -18.57
CA PRO A 516 -6.48 16.58 -19.91
C PRO A 516 -5.83 17.61 -20.84
N ALA A 517 -4.81 17.17 -21.59
CA ALA A 517 -4.19 17.99 -22.62
C ALA A 517 -5.20 18.46 -23.68
#